data_AF-A0A9E4KD08-F1
#
_entry.id   AF-A0A9E4KD08-F1
#
_cell.length_a   1.000
_cell.length_b   1.000
_cell.length_c   1.000
_cell.angle_alpha   90.00
_cell.angle_beta   90.00
_cell.angle_gamma   90.00
#
_symmetry.space_group_name_H-M   'P 1'
#
loop_
_entity.id
_entity.type
_entity.pdbx_description
1 polymer ?
#
loop_
_entity_poly.entity_id
_entity_poly.type
_entity_poly.pdbx_seq_one_letter_code
_entity_poly.pdbx_strand_id
1 'polypeptide(L)'
;TSGSGISLMTNANLLLLIFVVGRVLPFFTEKAVAGSTPRFSKQREQAVYALFLLWALSDLLLPNSWLAMLFALGVAITQAWRLYDWHHPQVWKKPILWILYAGLAWLVIGFLLKAMAQIELFADNLATHALTAGAIGVTTLGMMARVALGHTGREIDANRTMALAFILINIAVVIRVFVPLTGLLSYQTCITLSAVAWSICYLLFSMIYLPILIRPRIDGRPG
;
A
#
# COMPACT_ATOMS: atom_id res chain seq x y z
N THR A 1 17.43 -4.89 21.82
CA THR A 1 16.44 -3.85 22.17
C THR A 1 16.07 -2.94 21.01
N SER A 2 16.94 -2.70 20.02
CA SER A 2 16.59 -1.92 18.80
C SER A 2 15.65 -2.63 17.82
N GLY A 3 15.82 -3.95 17.62
CA GLY A 3 15.02 -4.73 16.65
C GLY A 3 13.51 -4.76 16.98
N SER A 4 13.15 -5.01 18.24
CA SER A 4 11.74 -5.05 18.68
C SER A 4 11.03 -3.71 18.50
N GLY A 5 11.74 -2.58 18.67
CA GLY A 5 11.19 -1.25 18.47
C GLY A 5 10.82 -0.97 17.01
N ILE A 6 11.67 -1.39 16.06
CA ILE A 6 11.40 -1.24 14.62
C ILE A 6 10.20 -2.10 14.21
N SER A 7 10.12 -3.36 14.67
CA SER A 7 8.97 -4.22 14.37
C SER A 7 7.67 -3.64 14.90
N LEU A 8 7.67 -3.11 16.14
CA LEU A 8 6.48 -2.51 16.74
C LEU A 8 6.02 -1.27 15.95
N MET A 9 6.95 -0.41 15.53
CA MET A 9 6.65 0.75 14.69
C MET A 9 6.06 0.33 13.33
N THR A 10 6.67 -0.65 12.65
CA THR A 10 6.15 -1.14 11.37
C THR A 10 4.76 -1.74 11.53
N ASN A 11 4.54 -2.56 12.57
CA ASN A 11 3.24 -3.18 12.83
C ASN A 11 2.17 -2.14 13.16
N ALA A 12 2.50 -1.08 13.91
CA ALA A 12 1.58 0.02 14.17
C ALA A 12 1.19 0.77 12.88
N ASN A 13 2.16 1.04 11.99
CA ASN A 13 1.88 1.67 10.69
C ASN A 13 1.03 0.79 9.78
N LEU A 14 1.26 -0.52 9.77
CA LEU A 14 0.44 -1.47 9.01
C LEU A 14 -0.98 -1.58 9.56
N LEU A 15 -1.16 -1.56 10.88
CA LEU A 15 -2.48 -1.52 11.49
C LEU A 15 -3.24 -0.26 11.08
N LEU A 16 -2.57 0.90 11.15
CA LEU A 16 -3.13 2.17 10.69
C LEU A 16 -3.52 2.10 9.22
N LEU A 17 -2.64 1.58 8.37
CA LEU A 17 -2.91 1.40 6.94
C LEU A 17 -4.14 0.51 6.71
N ILE A 18 -4.22 -0.65 7.36
CA ILE A 18 -5.34 -1.60 7.25
C ILE A 18 -6.66 -0.95 7.67
N PHE A 19 -6.63 -0.15 8.74
CA PHE A 19 -7.79 0.58 9.23
C PHE A 19 -8.22 1.67 8.25
N VAL A 20 -7.29 2.52 7.82
CA VAL A 20 -7.56 3.64 6.90
C VAL A 20 -8.06 3.10 5.58
N VAL A 21 -7.33 2.18 4.93
CA VAL A 21 -7.72 1.54 3.66
C VAL A 21 -9.09 0.90 3.79
N GLY A 22 -9.38 0.23 4.91
CA GLY A 22 -10.66 -0.45 5.11
C GLY A 22 -11.88 0.47 5.22
N ARG A 23 -11.67 1.77 5.47
CA ARG A 23 -12.74 2.78 5.47
C ARG A 23 -12.76 3.55 4.17
N VAL A 24 -11.59 4.04 3.74
CA VAL A 24 -11.50 5.01 2.66
C VAL A 24 -11.67 4.36 1.29
N LEU A 25 -11.10 3.17 1.07
CA LEU A 25 -11.10 2.55 -0.25
C LEU A 25 -12.52 2.21 -0.74
N PRO A 26 -13.37 1.49 0.02
CA PRO A 26 -14.74 1.24 -0.42
C PRO A 26 -15.55 2.52 -0.59
N PHE A 27 -15.42 3.49 0.34
CA PHE A 27 -16.09 4.78 0.21
C PHE A 27 -15.67 5.53 -1.07
N PHE A 28 -14.39 5.50 -1.42
CA PHE A 28 -13.88 6.16 -2.62
C PHE A 28 -14.35 5.45 -3.89
N THR A 29 -14.42 4.12 -3.88
CA THR A 29 -14.93 3.36 -5.01
C THR A 29 -16.41 3.63 -5.25
N GLU A 30 -17.23 3.62 -4.20
CA GLU A 30 -18.66 3.95 -4.29
C GLU A 30 -18.88 5.38 -4.82
N LYS A 31 -18.08 6.36 -4.37
CA LYS A 31 -18.20 7.76 -4.83
C LYS A 31 -17.67 8.00 -6.24
N ALA A 32 -16.60 7.31 -6.64
CA ALA A 32 -15.93 7.58 -7.90
C ALA A 32 -16.45 6.75 -9.07
N VAL A 33 -17.12 5.62 -8.81
CA VAL A 33 -17.55 4.65 -9.82
C VAL A 33 -19.06 4.43 -9.73
N ALA A 34 -19.79 4.90 -10.75
CA ALA A 34 -21.24 4.71 -10.82
C ALA A 34 -21.59 3.21 -10.87
N GLY A 35 -22.54 2.80 -10.03
CA GLY A 35 -22.99 1.41 -9.91
C GLY A 35 -22.09 0.50 -9.06
N SER A 36 -21.02 1.03 -8.47
CA SER A 36 -20.19 0.29 -7.52
C SER A 36 -20.95 0.07 -6.20
N THR A 37 -20.99 -1.19 -5.73
CA THR A 37 -21.54 -1.57 -4.43
C THR A 37 -20.53 -2.39 -3.63
N PRO A 38 -19.52 -1.75 -3.00
CA PRO A 38 -18.53 -2.44 -2.19
C PRO A 38 -19.21 -3.23 -1.07
N ARG A 39 -18.87 -4.51 -0.96
CA ARG A 39 -19.52 -5.41 0.01
C ARG A 39 -18.86 -5.30 1.38
N PHE A 40 -19.68 -5.32 2.42
CA PHE A 40 -19.22 -5.31 3.81
C PHE A 40 -19.84 -6.45 4.60
N SER A 41 -18.98 -7.17 5.32
CA SER A 41 -19.39 -8.17 6.31
C SER A 41 -18.70 -7.89 7.63
N LYS A 42 -19.51 -7.72 8.69
CA LYS A 42 -19.01 -7.47 10.05
C LYS A 42 -18.05 -8.57 10.51
N GLN A 43 -18.37 -9.82 10.21
CA GLN A 43 -17.55 -10.98 10.58
C GLN A 43 -16.20 -10.98 9.87
N ARG A 44 -16.18 -10.65 8.57
CA ARG A 44 -14.94 -10.55 7.79
C ARG A 44 -14.06 -9.41 8.30
N GLU A 45 -14.65 -8.26 8.62
CA GLU A 45 -13.92 -7.13 9.19
C GLU A 45 -13.36 -7.45 10.58
N GLN A 46 -14.10 -8.15 11.44
CA GLN A 46 -13.58 -8.63 12.72
C GLN A 46 -12.39 -9.59 12.52
N ALA A 47 -12.49 -10.49 11.54
CA ALA A 47 -11.42 -11.42 11.22
C ALA A 47 -10.15 -10.70 10.73
N VAL A 48 -10.28 -9.64 9.93
CA VAL A 48 -9.13 -8.80 9.47
C VAL A 48 -8.32 -8.31 10.66
N TYR A 49 -8.97 -7.64 11.62
CA TYR A 49 -8.25 -7.05 12.76
C TYR A 49 -7.76 -8.13 13.74
N ALA A 50 -8.56 -9.17 13.98
CA ALA A 50 -8.16 -10.27 14.87
C ALA A 50 -6.91 -11.00 14.33
N LEU A 51 -6.90 -11.39 13.05
CA LEU A 51 -5.77 -12.08 12.44
C LEU A 51 -4.53 -11.20 12.36
N PHE A 52 -4.69 -9.90 12.08
CA PHE A 52 -3.57 -8.96 12.10
C PHE A 52 -2.96 -8.84 13.50
N LEU A 53 -3.78 -8.70 14.55
CA LEU A 53 -3.29 -8.61 15.93
C LEU A 53 -2.61 -9.90 16.38
N LEU A 54 -3.19 -11.06 16.05
CA LEU A 54 -2.58 -12.36 16.32
C LEU A 54 -1.25 -12.53 15.60
N TRP A 55 -1.15 -12.10 14.34
CA TRP A 55 0.10 -12.07 13.61
C TRP A 55 1.13 -11.11 14.24
N ALA A 56 0.73 -9.89 14.59
CA ALA A 56 1.64 -8.91 15.16
C ALA A 56 2.19 -9.36 16.53
N LEU A 57 1.38 -10.06 17.33
CA LEU A 57 1.80 -10.68 18.59
C LEU A 57 2.73 -11.87 18.34
N SER A 58 2.43 -12.73 17.37
CA SER A 58 3.29 -13.88 17.06
C SER A 58 4.64 -13.46 16.47
N ASP A 59 4.67 -12.45 15.60
CA ASP A 59 5.91 -11.89 15.04
C ASP A 59 6.81 -11.27 16.14
N LEU A 60 6.20 -10.69 17.19
CA LEU A 60 6.94 -10.09 18.30
C LEU A 60 7.44 -11.12 19.33
N LEU A 61 6.59 -12.08 19.70
CA LEU A 61 6.84 -13.01 20.81
C LEU A 61 7.44 -14.35 20.37
N LEU A 62 7.12 -14.78 19.15
CA LEU A 62 7.44 -16.12 18.61
C LEU A 62 7.94 -15.99 17.15
N PRO A 63 9.06 -15.27 16.91
CA PRO A 63 9.61 -15.14 15.56
C PRO A 63 9.97 -16.52 14.99
N ASN A 64 9.83 -16.70 13.67
CA ASN A 64 10.10 -17.95 12.95
C ASN A 64 9.23 -19.13 13.41
N SER A 65 8.00 -18.87 13.85
CA SER A 65 7.05 -19.90 14.25
C SER A 65 6.04 -20.22 13.14
N TRP A 66 5.59 -21.48 13.10
CA TRP A 66 4.49 -21.90 12.21
C TRP A 66 3.20 -21.12 12.48
N LEU A 67 2.99 -20.63 13.71
CA LEU A 67 1.89 -19.76 14.08
C LEU A 67 2.01 -18.39 13.39
N ALA A 68 3.20 -17.78 13.37
CA ALA A 68 3.45 -16.53 12.64
C ALA A 68 3.19 -16.69 11.14
N MET A 69 3.59 -17.82 10.56
CA MET A 69 3.27 -18.16 9.17
C MET A 69 1.76 -18.25 8.93
N LEU A 70 1.06 -19.02 9.77
CA LEU A 70 -0.38 -19.25 9.65
C LEU A 70 -1.17 -17.94 9.76
N PHE A 71 -0.84 -17.09 10.73
CA PHE A 71 -1.51 -15.80 10.88
C PHE A 71 -1.16 -14.82 9.75
N ALA A 72 0.09 -14.82 9.24
CA ALA A 72 0.45 -14.02 8.07
C ALA A 72 -0.37 -14.41 6.83
N LEU A 73 -0.57 -15.72 6.59
CA LEU A 73 -1.46 -16.22 5.53
C LEU A 73 -2.91 -15.80 5.77
N GLY A 74 -3.39 -15.87 7.01
CA GLY A 74 -4.71 -15.38 7.37
C GLY A 74 -4.90 -13.89 7.07
N VAL A 75 -3.90 -13.06 7.36
CA VAL A 75 -3.92 -11.64 7.00
C VAL A 75 -3.96 -11.48 5.47
N ALA A 76 -3.10 -12.17 4.72
CA ALA A 76 -3.13 -12.11 3.25
C ALA A 76 -4.50 -12.47 2.66
N ILE A 77 -5.13 -13.53 3.15
CA ILE A 77 -6.46 -13.98 2.71
C ILE A 77 -7.52 -12.92 3.01
N THR A 78 -7.52 -12.37 4.22
CA THR A 78 -8.52 -11.34 4.58
C THR A 78 -8.35 -10.04 3.80
N GLN A 79 -7.11 -9.64 3.49
CA GLN A 79 -6.88 -8.49 2.61
C GLN A 79 -7.25 -8.80 1.15
N ALA A 80 -7.08 -10.04 0.69
CA ALA A 80 -7.54 -10.47 -0.63
C ALA A 80 -9.07 -10.47 -0.73
N TRP A 81 -9.78 -10.85 0.34
CA TRP A 81 -11.24 -10.68 0.41
C TRP A 81 -11.66 -9.24 0.27
N ARG A 82 -11.00 -8.31 0.97
CA ARG A 82 -11.25 -6.87 0.83
C ARG A 82 -11.02 -6.40 -0.61
N LEU A 83 -9.93 -6.85 -1.24
CA LEU A 83 -9.65 -6.53 -2.64
C LEU A 83 -10.79 -7.00 -3.55
N TYR A 84 -11.27 -8.24 -3.38
CA TYR A 84 -12.36 -8.81 -4.15
C TYR A 84 -13.72 -8.13 -3.88
N ASP A 85 -14.08 -7.96 -2.62
CA ASP A 85 -15.38 -7.41 -2.19
C ASP A 85 -15.57 -5.94 -2.61
N TRP A 86 -14.47 -5.20 -2.76
CA TRP A 86 -14.51 -3.79 -3.09
C TRP A 86 -14.14 -3.49 -4.54
N HIS A 87 -13.56 -4.43 -5.29
CA HIS A 87 -13.14 -4.19 -6.66
C HIS A 87 -14.34 -3.95 -7.59
N HIS A 88 -14.16 -3.01 -8.51
CA HIS A 88 -15.02 -2.84 -9.67
C HIS A 88 -14.14 -2.62 -10.91
N PRO A 89 -14.46 -3.20 -12.09
CA PRO A 89 -13.60 -3.10 -13.27
C PRO A 89 -13.23 -1.67 -13.69
N GLN A 90 -14.13 -0.71 -13.46
CA GLN A 90 -13.89 0.71 -13.77
C GLN A 90 -12.83 1.38 -12.91
N VAL A 91 -12.41 0.77 -11.78
CA VAL A 91 -11.31 1.26 -10.94
C VAL A 91 -10.04 1.51 -11.76
N TRP A 92 -9.74 0.62 -12.71
CA TRP A 92 -8.53 0.68 -13.54
C TRP A 92 -8.49 1.88 -14.49
N LYS A 93 -9.66 2.50 -14.76
CA LYS A 93 -9.73 3.71 -15.60
C LYS A 93 -9.41 5.00 -14.84
N LYS A 94 -9.34 4.96 -13.50
CA LYS A 94 -9.16 6.13 -12.64
C LYS A 94 -7.84 6.02 -11.87
N PRO A 95 -6.79 6.80 -12.23
CA PRO A 95 -5.47 6.64 -11.62
C PRO A 95 -5.42 6.81 -10.11
N ILE A 96 -6.18 7.78 -9.58
CA ILE A 96 -6.29 8.02 -8.13
C ILE A 96 -6.90 6.82 -7.40
N LEU A 97 -7.71 6.00 -8.07
CA LEU A 97 -8.35 4.86 -7.44
C LEU A 97 -7.48 3.61 -7.55
N TRP A 98 -6.99 3.27 -8.75
CA TRP A 98 -6.22 2.03 -8.91
C TRP A 98 -4.93 2.02 -8.10
N ILE A 99 -4.29 3.18 -7.86
CA ILE A 99 -3.08 3.25 -7.03
C ILE A 99 -3.33 2.78 -5.59
N LEU A 100 -4.53 3.04 -5.06
CA LEU A 100 -4.91 2.59 -3.72
C LEU A 100 -5.18 1.08 -3.69
N TYR A 101 -5.77 0.53 -4.76
CA TYR A 101 -5.90 -0.93 -4.94
C TYR A 101 -4.54 -1.61 -5.13
N ALA A 102 -3.58 -0.96 -5.80
CA ALA A 102 -2.22 -1.45 -5.90
C ALA A 102 -1.57 -1.54 -4.52
N GLY A 103 -1.76 -0.53 -3.66
CA GLY A 103 -1.30 -0.58 -2.26
C GLY A 103 -1.95 -1.72 -1.45
N LEU A 104 -3.26 -1.95 -1.61
CA LEU A 104 -3.94 -3.11 -0.99
C LEU A 104 -3.43 -4.44 -1.55
N ALA A 105 -3.12 -4.53 -2.85
CA ALA A 105 -2.51 -5.70 -3.46
C ALA A 105 -1.10 -5.96 -2.92
N TRP A 106 -0.29 -4.91 -2.74
CA TRP A 106 1.01 -5.02 -2.07
C TRP A 106 0.91 -5.48 -0.63
N LEU A 107 -0.17 -5.13 0.07
CA LEU A 107 -0.42 -5.65 1.41
C LEU A 107 -0.62 -7.17 1.38
N VAL A 108 -1.44 -7.67 0.46
CA VAL A 108 -1.61 -9.12 0.24
C VAL A 108 -0.27 -9.79 -0.09
N ILE A 109 0.46 -9.26 -1.08
CA ILE A 109 1.75 -9.80 -1.51
C ILE A 109 2.77 -9.78 -0.37
N GLY A 110 2.83 -8.68 0.38
CA GLY A 110 3.75 -8.51 1.51
C GLY A 110 3.51 -9.53 2.62
N PHE A 111 2.25 -9.82 2.94
CA PHE A 111 1.91 -10.86 3.93
C PHE A 111 2.14 -12.28 3.42
N LEU A 112 1.95 -12.55 2.11
CA LEU A 112 2.35 -13.83 1.51
C LEU A 112 3.86 -14.03 1.59
N LEU A 113 4.65 -13.01 1.23
CA LEU A 113 6.11 -13.03 1.37
C LEU A 113 6.52 -13.18 2.84
N LYS A 114 5.80 -12.52 3.77
CA LYS A 114 6.07 -12.65 5.21
C LYS A 114 5.84 -14.08 5.70
N ALA A 115 4.79 -14.76 5.23
CA ALA A 115 4.55 -16.16 5.53
C ALA A 115 5.65 -17.07 4.96
N MET A 116 6.04 -16.86 3.70
CA MET A 116 7.12 -17.60 3.05
C MET A 116 8.47 -17.39 3.74
N ALA A 117 8.72 -16.21 4.32
CA ALA A 117 9.94 -15.93 5.07
C ALA A 117 10.02 -16.74 6.39
N GLN A 118 8.89 -17.12 7.00
CA GLN A 118 8.89 -17.93 8.22
C GLN A 118 9.37 -19.37 8.00
N ILE A 119 9.33 -19.84 6.75
CA ILE A 119 9.86 -21.15 6.34
C ILE A 119 11.17 -21.01 5.54
N GLU A 120 11.83 -19.86 5.66
CA GLU A 120 13.13 -19.54 5.05
C GLU A 120 13.17 -19.66 3.52
N LEU A 121 12.00 -19.65 2.85
CA LEU A 121 11.93 -19.72 1.40
C LEU A 121 12.49 -18.46 0.74
N PHE A 122 12.29 -17.31 1.38
CA PHE A 122 12.82 -16.01 0.95
C PHE A 122 13.30 -15.20 2.14
N ALA A 123 14.19 -14.24 1.88
CA ALA A 123 14.65 -13.31 2.91
C ALA A 123 13.52 -12.39 3.39
N ASP A 124 13.44 -12.16 4.71
CA ASP A 124 12.41 -11.32 5.35
C ASP A 124 12.41 -9.86 4.83
N ASN A 125 13.55 -9.38 4.35
CA ASN A 125 13.67 -8.04 3.79
C ASN A 125 12.76 -7.82 2.56
N LEU A 126 12.44 -8.87 1.79
CA LEU A 126 11.54 -8.77 0.64
C LEU A 126 10.11 -8.48 1.08
N ALA A 127 9.65 -9.19 2.12
CA ALA A 127 8.36 -8.94 2.76
C ALA A 127 8.32 -7.53 3.36
N THR A 128 9.39 -7.13 4.05
CA THR A 128 9.50 -5.78 4.63
C THR A 128 9.39 -4.70 3.56
N HIS A 129 10.07 -4.83 2.42
CA HIS A 129 9.96 -3.85 1.33
C HIS A 129 8.61 -3.88 0.61
N ALA A 130 7.99 -5.04 0.43
CA ALA A 130 6.65 -5.14 -0.10
C ALA A 130 5.60 -4.47 0.82
N LEU A 131 5.73 -4.61 2.14
CA LEU A 131 4.84 -3.98 3.11
C LEU A 131 5.09 -2.47 3.29
N THR A 132 6.36 -2.05 3.34
CA THR A 132 6.72 -0.65 3.58
C THR A 132 6.71 0.19 2.31
N ALA A 133 7.53 -0.15 1.32
CA ALA A 133 7.60 0.60 0.07
C ALA A 133 6.35 0.34 -0.81
N GLY A 134 5.90 -0.91 -0.86
CA GLY A 134 4.67 -1.31 -1.57
C GLY A 134 3.41 -0.84 -0.86
N ALA A 135 2.98 -1.49 0.21
CA ALA A 135 1.67 -1.20 0.79
C ALA A 135 1.60 0.22 1.37
N ILE A 136 2.49 0.58 2.31
CA ILE A 136 2.46 1.90 2.95
C ILE A 136 2.79 3.00 1.92
N GLY A 137 3.90 2.86 1.19
CA GLY A 137 4.39 3.89 0.28
C GLY A 137 3.46 4.18 -0.90
N VAL A 138 3.00 3.14 -1.60
CA VAL A 138 2.09 3.28 -2.74
C VAL A 138 0.74 3.86 -2.30
N THR A 139 0.14 3.34 -1.22
CA THR A 139 -1.10 3.91 -0.70
C THR A 139 -0.92 5.36 -0.25
N THR A 140 0.17 5.68 0.45
CA THR A 140 0.46 7.03 0.93
C THR A 140 0.54 8.02 -0.23
N LEU A 141 1.28 7.71 -1.29
CA LEU A 141 1.37 8.57 -2.46
C LEU A 141 -0.01 8.83 -3.10
N GLY A 142 -0.81 7.77 -3.26
CA GLY A 142 -2.18 7.88 -3.77
C GLY A 142 -3.07 8.76 -2.88
N MET A 143 -2.97 8.58 -1.56
CA MET A 143 -3.71 9.37 -0.58
C MET A 143 -3.28 10.83 -0.58
N MET A 144 -1.98 11.12 -0.65
CA MET A 144 -1.46 12.50 -0.72
C MET A 144 -1.99 13.24 -1.96
N ALA A 145 -1.94 12.61 -3.13
CA ALA A 145 -2.48 13.17 -4.37
C ALA A 145 -3.98 13.46 -4.26
N ARG A 146 -4.75 12.51 -3.71
CA ARG A 146 -6.19 12.62 -3.53
C ARG A 146 -6.58 13.72 -2.55
N VAL A 147 -5.94 13.74 -1.38
CA VAL A 147 -6.16 14.72 -0.31
C VAL A 147 -5.81 16.11 -0.81
N ALA A 148 -4.68 16.26 -1.51
CA ALA A 148 -4.28 17.54 -2.07
C ALA A 148 -5.33 18.10 -3.05
N LEU A 149 -5.92 17.30 -3.93
CA LEU A 149 -6.99 17.77 -4.82
C LEU A 149 -8.28 18.07 -4.06
N GLY A 150 -8.73 17.14 -3.21
CA GLY A 150 -9.99 17.27 -2.48
C GLY A 150 -10.03 18.46 -1.52
N HIS A 151 -8.94 18.72 -0.80
CA HIS A 151 -8.85 19.85 0.13
C HIS A 151 -8.54 21.18 -0.55
N THR A 152 -8.27 21.17 -1.85
CA THR A 152 -8.04 22.41 -2.60
C THR A 152 -9.20 22.79 -3.53
N GLY A 153 -10.31 22.05 -3.43
CA GLY A 153 -11.52 22.25 -4.26
C GLY A 153 -11.36 21.82 -5.71
N ARG A 154 -10.30 21.08 -6.04
CA ARG A 154 -10.00 20.63 -7.41
C ARG A 154 -10.67 19.29 -7.68
N GLU A 155 -10.93 19.01 -8.95
CA GLU A 155 -11.45 17.70 -9.37
C GLU A 155 -10.46 16.61 -8.92
N ILE A 156 -10.98 15.54 -8.33
CA ILE A 156 -10.19 14.40 -7.87
C ILE A 156 -9.92 13.48 -9.05
N ASP A 157 -9.12 13.98 -10.00
CA ASP A 157 -8.57 13.22 -11.09
C ASP A 157 -7.08 13.51 -11.26
N ALA A 158 -6.29 12.46 -11.48
CA ALA A 158 -4.84 12.58 -11.62
C ALA A 158 -4.51 12.77 -13.10
N ASN A 159 -3.74 13.83 -13.38
CA ASN A 159 -3.22 14.05 -14.72
C ASN A 159 -2.27 12.92 -15.15
N ARG A 160 -1.94 12.88 -16.45
CA ARG A 160 -1.08 11.84 -17.03
C ARG A 160 0.29 11.76 -16.36
N THR A 161 0.88 12.90 -15.97
CA THR A 161 2.18 12.93 -15.30
C THR A 161 2.11 12.28 -13.91
N MET A 162 1.04 12.50 -13.16
CA MET A 162 0.85 11.83 -11.88
C MET A 162 0.53 10.34 -12.03
N ALA A 163 -0.21 9.95 -13.09
CA ALA A 163 -0.39 8.55 -13.42
C ALA A 163 0.96 7.85 -13.75
N LEU A 164 1.89 8.55 -14.42
CA LEU A 164 3.26 8.06 -14.61
C LEU A 164 4.01 7.91 -13.28
N ALA A 165 3.88 8.86 -12.35
CA ALA A 165 4.46 8.75 -11.02
C ALA A 165 3.91 7.52 -10.26
N PHE A 166 2.61 7.25 -10.34
CA PHE A 166 1.98 6.05 -9.80
C PHE A 166 2.52 4.74 -10.39
N ILE A 167 2.84 4.72 -11.69
CA ILE A 167 3.48 3.57 -12.32
C ILE A 167 4.94 3.44 -11.82
N LEU A 168 5.69 4.53 -11.78
CA LEU A 168 7.10 4.53 -11.35
C LEU A 168 7.29 4.02 -9.93
N ILE A 169 6.42 4.39 -8.98
CA ILE A 169 6.53 3.85 -7.60
C ILE A 169 6.30 2.34 -7.56
N ASN A 170 5.35 1.82 -8.35
CA ASN A 170 5.12 0.37 -8.42
C ASN A 170 6.30 -0.35 -9.08
N ILE A 171 6.88 0.22 -10.14
CA ILE A 171 8.12 -0.29 -10.75
C ILE A 171 9.25 -0.30 -9.73
N ALA A 172 9.43 0.76 -8.95
CA ALA A 172 10.46 0.83 -7.91
C ALA A 172 10.31 -0.32 -6.89
N VAL A 173 9.09 -0.62 -6.46
CA VAL A 173 8.80 -1.71 -5.52
C VAL A 173 9.02 -3.07 -6.16
N VAL A 174 8.57 -3.28 -7.40
CA VAL A 174 8.82 -4.53 -8.16
C VAL A 174 10.32 -4.79 -8.29
N ILE A 175 11.10 -3.78 -8.66
CA ILE A 175 12.56 -3.88 -8.73
C ILE A 175 13.14 -4.21 -7.36
N ARG A 176 12.63 -3.61 -6.27
CA ARG A 176 13.15 -3.85 -4.93
C ARG A 176 12.89 -5.26 -4.42
N VAL A 177 11.73 -5.82 -4.75
CA VAL A 177 11.23 -7.08 -4.16
C VAL A 177 11.55 -8.28 -5.04
N PHE A 178 11.33 -8.20 -6.35
CA PHE A 178 11.35 -9.38 -7.22
C PHE A 178 12.61 -9.51 -8.07
N VAL A 179 13.21 -8.41 -8.52
CA VAL A 179 14.40 -8.49 -9.39
C VAL A 179 15.60 -9.16 -8.69
N PRO A 180 15.89 -8.93 -7.39
CA PRO A 180 16.93 -9.65 -6.67
C PRO A 180 16.77 -11.18 -6.69
N LEU A 181 15.54 -11.69 -6.79
CA LEU A 181 15.26 -13.13 -6.82
C LEU A 181 15.70 -13.79 -8.13
N THR A 182 15.83 -13.00 -9.20
CA THR A 182 16.17 -13.53 -10.54
C THR A 182 17.67 -13.77 -10.71
N GLY A 183 18.50 -13.14 -9.88
CA GLY A 183 19.96 -13.13 -10.04
C GLY A 183 20.48 -12.42 -11.30
N LEU A 184 19.59 -11.81 -12.12
CA LEU A 184 19.96 -11.18 -13.40
C LEU A 184 20.81 -9.91 -13.23
N LEU A 185 20.64 -9.21 -12.11
CA LEU A 185 21.36 -7.97 -11.79
C LEU A 185 21.98 -8.09 -10.39
N SER A 186 23.07 -7.35 -10.17
CA SER A 186 23.66 -7.25 -8.83
C SER A 186 22.67 -6.62 -7.85
N TYR A 187 22.74 -7.02 -6.58
CA TYR A 187 21.89 -6.47 -5.53
C TYR A 187 22.00 -4.94 -5.43
N GLN A 188 23.22 -4.41 -5.58
CA GLN A 188 23.48 -2.97 -5.58
C GLN A 188 22.79 -2.26 -6.76
N THR A 189 22.83 -2.87 -7.96
CA THR A 189 22.14 -2.32 -9.14
C THR A 189 20.62 -2.29 -8.92
N CYS A 190 20.03 -3.34 -8.35
CA CYS A 190 18.62 -3.38 -8.00
C CYS A 190 18.23 -2.28 -7.02
N ILE A 191 19.06 -2.04 -5.99
CA ILE A 191 18.86 -0.92 -5.05
C ILE A 191 18.86 0.41 -5.79
N THR A 192 19.89 0.67 -6.58
CA THR A 192 20.05 1.96 -7.27
C THR A 192 18.89 2.22 -8.23
N LEU A 193 18.49 1.24 -9.04
CA LEU A 193 17.38 1.40 -9.98
C LEU A 193 16.05 1.63 -9.26
N SER A 194 15.78 0.89 -8.18
CA SER A 194 14.60 1.10 -7.35
C SER A 194 14.59 2.50 -6.73
N ALA A 195 15.71 2.93 -6.15
CA ALA A 195 15.85 4.24 -5.52
C ALA A 195 15.68 5.40 -6.52
N VAL A 196 16.23 5.28 -7.73
CA VAL A 196 16.07 6.27 -8.80
C VAL A 196 14.60 6.35 -9.23
N ALA A 197 13.95 5.22 -9.50
CA ALA A 197 12.54 5.20 -9.89
C ALA A 197 11.63 5.80 -8.80
N TRP A 198 11.90 5.47 -7.54
CA TRP A 198 11.20 6.05 -6.39
C TRP A 198 11.41 7.56 -6.28
N SER A 199 12.66 8.02 -6.45
CA SER A 199 13.00 9.45 -6.36
C SER A 199 12.33 10.26 -7.46
N ILE A 200 12.34 9.76 -8.71
CA ILE A 200 11.65 10.41 -9.83
C ILE A 200 10.15 10.49 -9.57
N CYS A 201 9.54 9.42 -9.05
CA CYS A 201 8.12 9.43 -8.68
C CYS A 201 7.77 10.57 -7.70
N TYR A 202 8.49 10.68 -6.57
CA TYR A 202 8.22 11.73 -5.58
C TYR A 202 8.60 13.13 -6.06
N LEU A 203 9.60 13.26 -6.95
CA LEU A 203 9.92 14.51 -7.62
C LEU A 203 8.75 14.97 -8.50
N LEU A 204 8.19 14.08 -9.33
CA LEU A 204 7.01 14.37 -10.15
C LEU A 204 5.81 14.78 -9.29
N PHE A 205 5.53 14.04 -8.22
CA PHE A 205 4.49 14.41 -7.26
C PHE A 205 4.72 15.81 -6.69
N SER A 206 5.93 16.10 -6.20
CA SER A 206 6.24 17.39 -5.58
C SER A 206 6.08 18.55 -6.57
N MET A 207 6.56 18.41 -7.80
CA MET A 207 6.43 19.44 -8.84
C MET A 207 4.96 19.73 -9.19
N ILE A 208 4.10 18.71 -9.17
CA ILE A 208 2.66 18.88 -9.47
C ILE A 208 1.91 19.45 -8.28
N TYR A 209 2.13 18.90 -7.07
CA TYR A 209 1.28 19.14 -5.91
C TYR A 209 1.76 20.26 -4.98
N LEU A 210 3.03 20.62 -4.99
CA LEU A 210 3.52 21.78 -4.23
C LEU A 210 2.82 23.09 -4.65
N PRO A 211 2.75 23.48 -5.95
CA PRO A 211 2.03 24.69 -6.35
C PRO A 211 0.53 24.63 -6.06
N ILE A 212 -0.06 23.43 -6.06
CA ILE A 212 -1.47 23.17 -5.71
C ILE A 212 -1.73 23.49 -4.23
N LEU A 213 -0.79 23.13 -3.35
CA LEU A 213 -0.94 23.24 -1.89
C LEU A 213 -0.59 24.64 -1.34
N ILE A 214 0.25 25.41 -2.03
CA ILE A 214 0.65 26.77 -1.59
C ILE A 214 -0.21 27.88 -2.20
N ARG A 215 -1.10 27.55 -3.13
CA ARG A 215 -2.03 28.50 -3.74
C ARG A 215 -3.40 28.39 -3.08
N PRO A 216 -4.14 29.51 -2.97
CA PRO A 216 -5.51 29.48 -2.46
C PRO A 216 -6.37 28.45 -3.20
N ARG A 217 -7.33 27.90 -2.47
CA ARG A 217 -8.38 27.07 -3.05
C ARG A 217 -9.05 27.72 -4.26
N ILE A 218 -9.36 26.90 -5.25
CA ILE A 218 -10.03 27.38 -6.48
C ILE A 218 -11.53 27.69 -6.27
N ASP A 219 -12.12 27.19 -5.18
CA ASP A 219 -13.53 27.39 -4.83
C ASP A 219 -13.76 28.59 -3.88
N GLY A 220 -12.70 29.34 -3.56
CA GLY A 220 -12.77 30.54 -2.71
C GLY A 220 -13.07 30.28 -1.23
N ARG A 221 -13.11 29.02 -0.78
CA ARG A 221 -13.31 28.68 0.63
C ARG A 221 -11.99 28.82 1.42
N PRO A 222 -12.04 28.87 2.77
CA PRO A 222 -10.82 28.88 3.58
C PRO A 222 -9.94 27.65 3.29
N GLY A 223 -8.64 27.90 3.07
CA GLY A 223 -7.63 26.88 2.76
C GLY A 223 -6.75 27.26 1.57
#